data_AF-A0AA41Z0M6-F1
#
_entry.id   AF-A0AA41Z0M6-F1
#
_cell.length_a   1.000
_cell.length_b   1.000
_cell.length_c   1.000
_cell.angle_alpha   90.00
_cell.angle_beta   90.00
_cell.angle_gamma   90.00
#
_symmetry.space_group_name_H-M   'P 1'
#
loop_
_entity.id
_entity.type
_entity.pdbx_description
1 polymer ?
#
loop_
_entity_poly.entity_id
_entity_poly.type
_entity_poly.pdbx_seq_one_letter_code
_entity_poly.pdbx_strand_id
1 'polypeptide(L)'
;MVMDTTAESRIHAKGFNMPASDPLRERIEAFNRQRGRGVLVRKAGRGYSLSSEHTGAPLARLKPTGEADTVQVFWWNGQRWGPSGPFGVATMPLDKALEYVASEPIFWINA
;
A
#
# COMPACT_ATOMS: atom_id res chain seq x y z
N MET A 1 -58.37 7.23 28.23
CA MET A 1 -58.28 5.78 28.03
C MET A 1 -57.45 5.57 26.77
N VAL A 2 -56.31 4.87 26.92
CA VAL A 2 -55.33 4.38 25.91
C VAL A 2 -54.74 5.40 24.93
N MET A 3 -53.49 5.87 25.06
CA MET A 3 -52.16 5.22 24.98
C MET A 3 -51.80 4.67 23.58
N ASP A 4 -50.72 5.24 23.03
CA ASP A 4 -49.56 4.59 22.39
C ASP A 4 -49.23 5.14 20.97
N THR A 5 -48.30 6.10 20.87
CA THR A 5 -46.85 5.95 20.59
C THR A 5 -46.54 5.40 19.21
N THR A 6 -45.94 6.23 18.36
CA THR A 6 -44.79 5.78 17.56
C THR A 6 -43.82 6.94 17.47
N ALA A 7 -42.65 6.71 18.04
CA ALA A 7 -41.56 7.66 18.18
C ALA A 7 -40.95 7.99 16.81
N GLU A 8 -40.96 9.27 16.44
CA GLU A 8 -40.06 9.77 15.41
C GLU A 8 -38.63 9.70 15.93
N SER A 9 -37.93 8.70 15.43
CA SER A 9 -36.56 8.38 15.81
C SER A 9 -35.62 9.51 15.40
N ARG A 10 -35.19 10.30 16.37
CA ARG A 10 -33.91 11.02 16.30
C ARG A 10 -32.79 9.98 16.29
N ILE A 11 -32.36 9.58 15.10
CA ILE A 11 -31.07 8.92 14.93
C ILE A 11 -30.12 9.93 14.30
N HIS A 12 -29.23 10.47 15.15
CA HIS A 12 -27.97 11.05 14.72
C HIS A 12 -27.30 10.05 13.79
N ALA A 13 -27.24 10.36 12.50
CA ALA A 13 -26.33 9.70 11.59
C ALA A 13 -24.91 10.01 12.09
N LYS A 14 -24.39 9.11 12.93
CA LYS A 14 -22.98 9.05 13.28
C LYS A 14 -22.26 8.91 11.95
N GLY A 15 -21.59 9.99 11.52
CA GLY A 15 -20.99 10.08 10.20
C GLY A 15 -20.21 8.81 9.91
N PHE A 16 -20.66 8.05 8.91
CA PHE A 16 -19.84 7.01 8.32
C PHE A 16 -18.66 7.73 7.69
N ASN A 17 -17.56 7.84 8.45
CA ASN A 17 -16.27 8.23 7.92
C ASN A 17 -15.87 7.13 6.93
N MET A 18 -16.31 7.26 5.68
CA MET A 18 -15.74 6.49 4.58
C MET A 18 -14.22 6.62 4.70
N PRO A 19 -13.45 5.52 4.69
CA PRO A 19 -12.01 5.66 4.64
C PRO A 19 -11.71 6.56 3.45
N ALA A 20 -10.99 7.66 3.68
CA ALA A 20 -10.53 8.52 2.61
C ALA A 20 -9.88 7.62 1.56
N SER A 21 -10.23 7.82 0.28
CA SER A 21 -9.62 7.12 -0.84
C SER A 21 -8.10 7.07 -0.65
N ASP A 22 -7.48 5.96 -1.03
CA ASP A 22 -6.02 5.81 -0.98
C ASP A 22 -5.49 5.64 -2.41
N PRO A 23 -5.34 6.74 -3.18
CA PRO A 23 -5.02 6.66 -4.60
C PRO A 23 -3.70 5.95 -4.89
N LEU A 24 -2.72 6.06 -3.99
CA LEU A 24 -1.45 5.35 -4.13
C LEU A 24 -1.66 3.84 -3.97
N ARG A 25 -2.42 3.41 -2.96
CA ARG A 25 -2.74 1.99 -2.78
C ARG A 25 -3.50 1.44 -3.98
N GLU A 26 -4.51 2.17 -4.46
CA GLU A 26 -5.31 1.78 -5.62
C GLU A 26 -4.45 1.59 -6.87
N ARG A 27 -3.47 2.48 -7.10
CA ARG A 27 -2.50 2.37 -8.21
C ARG A 27 -1.58 1.17 -8.05
N ILE A 28 -1.04 0.92 -6.84
CA ILE A 28 -0.20 -0.26 -6.56
C ILE A 28 -0.98 -1.55 -6.82
N GLU A 29 -2.22 -1.64 -6.31
CA GLU A 29 -3.07 -2.81 -6.49
C GLU A 29 -3.51 -2.99 -7.96
N ALA A 30 -3.76 -1.90 -8.68
CA ALA A 30 -4.07 -1.94 -10.11
C ALA A 30 -2.89 -2.49 -10.92
N PHE A 31 -1.67 -2.01 -10.67
CA PHE A 31 -0.45 -2.54 -11.29
C PHE A 31 -0.26 -4.03 -11.01
N ASN A 32 -0.41 -4.44 -9.73
CA ASN A 32 -0.34 -5.84 -9.34
C ASN A 32 -1.35 -6.71 -10.10
N ARG A 33 -2.61 -6.26 -10.24
CA ARG A 33 -3.63 -6.98 -11.03
C ARG A 33 -3.25 -7.10 -12.50
N GLN A 34 -2.69 -6.04 -13.10
CA GLN A 34 -2.26 -6.05 -14.51
C GLN A 34 -1.09 -7.01 -14.77
N ARG A 35 -0.24 -7.24 -13.77
CA ARG A 35 0.91 -8.15 -13.84
C ARG A 35 0.61 -9.60 -13.46
N GLY A 36 -0.65 -9.94 -13.21
CA GLY A 36 -1.08 -11.31 -12.92
C GLY A 36 -1.24 -11.64 -11.43
N ARG A 37 -1.23 -10.63 -10.54
CA ARG A 37 -1.27 -10.76 -9.07
C ARG A 37 0.02 -11.39 -8.51
N GLY A 38 -0.01 -11.95 -7.30
CA GLY A 38 1.17 -12.54 -6.65
C GLY A 38 1.81 -11.65 -5.59
N VAL A 39 1.32 -10.42 -5.40
CA VAL A 39 1.84 -9.47 -4.40
C VAL A 39 0.74 -9.02 -3.43
N LEU A 40 0.96 -9.25 -2.14
CA LEU A 40 0.16 -8.65 -1.08
C LEU A 40 0.59 -7.21 -0.83
N VAL A 41 -0.37 -6.29 -0.80
CA VAL A 41 -0.14 -4.87 -0.51
C VAL A 41 -0.67 -4.55 0.88
N ARG A 42 0.23 -4.22 1.82
CA ARG A 42 -0.14 -3.86 3.19
C ARG A 42 0.28 -2.44 3.52
N LYS A 43 -0.67 -1.59 3.91
CA LYS A 43 -0.36 -0.27 4.49
C LYS A 43 0.30 -0.47 5.87
N ALA A 44 1.47 0.14 6.06
CA ALA A 44 2.26 0.03 7.27
C ALA A 44 2.91 1.38 7.62
N GLY A 45 2.40 2.04 8.65
CA GLY A 45 2.76 3.43 8.97
C GLY A 45 2.40 4.34 7.80
N ARG A 46 3.35 5.18 7.37
CA ARG A 46 3.16 6.12 6.24
C ARG A 46 3.38 5.50 4.86
N GLY A 47 3.66 4.20 4.74
CA GLY A 47 3.98 3.56 3.46
C GLY A 47 3.26 2.24 3.24
N TYR A 48 3.69 1.51 2.21
CA TYR A 48 3.13 0.25 1.77
C TYR A 48 4.24 -0.81 1.74
N SER A 49 4.02 -1.93 2.41
CA SER A 49 4.85 -3.12 2.31
C SER A 49 4.25 -4.04 1.25
N LEU A 50 5.13 -4.50 0.35
CA LEU A 50 4.84 -5.49 -0.67
C LEU A 50 5.46 -6.81 -0.23
N SER A 51 4.69 -7.89 -0.28
CA SER A 51 5.19 -9.24 0.03
C SER A 51 4.65 -10.24 -0.97
N SER A 52 5.39 -11.32 -1.21
CA SER A 52 4.91 -12.42 -2.05
C SER A 52 3.63 -13.03 -1.47
N GLU A 53 2.63 -13.23 -2.30
CA GLU A 53 1.45 -14.02 -1.94
C GLU A 53 1.78 -15.50 -1.72
N HIS A 54 2.83 -16.01 -2.37
CA HIS A 54 3.20 -17.42 -2.32
C HIS A 54 3.95 -17.80 -1.04
N THR A 55 4.97 -17.00 -0.69
CA THR A 55 5.87 -17.30 0.43
C THR A 55 5.68 -16.37 1.63
N GLY A 56 4.97 -15.26 1.46
CA GLY A 56 4.90 -14.18 2.46
C GLY A 56 6.19 -13.37 2.59
N ALA A 57 7.23 -13.66 1.78
CA ALA A 57 8.50 -12.98 1.87
C ALA A 57 8.36 -11.48 1.51
N PRO A 58 9.07 -10.58 2.22
CA PRO A 58 9.07 -9.16 1.90
C PRO A 58 9.77 -8.91 0.56
N LEU A 59 9.08 -8.23 -0.35
CA LEU A 59 9.62 -7.85 -1.65
C LEU A 59 10.21 -6.45 -1.57
N ALA A 60 9.37 -5.45 -1.30
CA ALA A 60 9.79 -4.05 -1.23
C ALA A 60 8.93 -3.27 -0.23
N ARG A 61 9.42 -2.11 0.20
CA ARG A 61 8.62 -1.13 0.92
C ARG A 61 8.64 0.20 0.20
N LEU A 62 7.46 0.71 -0.10
CA LEU A 62 7.24 2.00 -0.74
C LEU A 62 6.84 3.02 0.31
N LYS A 63 7.56 4.14 0.41
CA LYS A 63 7.24 5.23 1.32
C LYS A 63 7.03 6.52 0.53
N PRO A 64 5.81 7.07 0.48
CA PRO A 64 5.57 8.40 -0.07
C PRO A 64 6.47 9.44 0.57
N THR A 65 7.03 10.32 -0.25
CA THR A 65 7.85 11.46 0.18
C THR A 65 7.00 12.61 0.71
N GLY A 66 5.76 12.71 0.22
CA GLY A 66 4.89 13.88 0.39
C GLY A 66 4.93 14.83 -0.82
N GLU A 67 5.77 14.56 -1.81
CA GLU A 67 5.91 15.37 -3.03
C GLU A 67 5.34 14.62 -4.23
N ALA A 68 4.27 15.16 -4.81
CA ALA A 68 3.54 14.55 -5.91
C ALA A 68 3.20 13.07 -5.62
N ASP A 69 3.46 12.16 -6.56
CA ASP A 69 3.33 10.71 -6.38
C ASP A 69 4.68 10.01 -6.18
N THR A 70 5.71 10.75 -5.78
CA THR A 70 7.04 10.18 -5.60
C THR A 70 7.14 9.35 -4.33
N VAL A 71 7.86 8.23 -4.44
CA VAL A 71 8.07 7.28 -3.36
C VAL A 71 9.55 6.95 -3.23
N GLN A 72 9.96 6.72 -1.99
CA GLN A 72 11.18 6.03 -1.64
C GLN A 72 10.96 4.52 -1.70
N VAL A 73 11.88 3.79 -2.34
CA VAL A 73 11.86 2.34 -2.47
C VAL A 73 12.90 1.72 -1.56
N PHE A 74 12.48 0.85 -0.66
CA PHE A 74 13.36 0.12 0.25
C PHE A 74 13.37 -1.37 -0.05
N TRP A 75 14.54 -1.98 0.08
CA TRP A 75 14.74 -3.43 -0.06
C TRP A 75 14.91 -4.08 1.33
N TRP A 76 14.51 -5.35 1.46
CA TRP A 76 14.70 -6.13 2.69
C TRP A 76 15.99 -6.94 2.62
N ASN A 77 16.93 -6.68 3.53
CA ASN A 77 18.22 -7.37 3.56
C ASN A 77 18.24 -8.66 4.42
N GLY A 78 17.08 -9.14 4.86
CA GLY A 78 16.95 -10.27 5.81
C GLY A 78 16.77 -9.84 7.27
N GLN A 79 17.09 -8.59 7.64
CA GLN A 79 17.02 -8.09 9.02
C GLN A 79 16.27 -6.75 9.13
N ARG A 80 16.45 -5.86 8.16
CA ARG A 80 15.83 -4.53 8.13
C ARG A 80 15.60 -4.03 6.71
N TRP A 81 14.72 -3.04 6.60
CA TRP A 81 14.56 -2.25 5.39
C TRP A 81 15.79 -1.35 5.18
N GLY A 82 16.33 -1.35 3.96
CA GLY A 82 17.52 -0.58 3.60
C GLY A 82 17.43 0.05 2.21
N PRO A 83 18.50 0.73 1.79
CA PRO A 83 18.65 1.26 0.44
C PRO A 83 18.42 0.20 -0.63
N SER A 84 17.73 0.58 -1.71
CA SER A 84 17.53 -0.26 -2.90
C SER A 84 18.48 0.08 -4.04
N GLY A 85 18.95 1.33 -4.12
CA GLY A 85 19.79 1.81 -5.21
C GLY A 85 21.28 1.91 -4.87
N PRO A 86 22.15 1.98 -5.89
CA PRO A 86 23.60 2.10 -5.72
C PRO A 86 24.03 3.40 -5.02
N PHE A 87 23.17 4.42 -5.02
CA PHE A 87 23.42 5.73 -4.41
C PHE A 87 22.54 6.01 -3.19
N GLY A 88 21.98 4.97 -2.56
CA GLY A 88 21.10 5.11 -1.41
C GLY A 88 19.66 4.71 -1.72
N VAL A 89 18.71 5.27 -0.97
CA VAL A 89 17.29 4.94 -1.13
C VAL A 89 16.78 5.52 -2.45
N ALA A 90 16.46 4.65 -3.40
CA ALA A 90 15.93 5.09 -4.68
C ALA A 90 14.62 5.87 -4.48
N THR A 91 14.53 7.05 -5.07
CA THR A 91 13.36 7.94 -4.98
C THR A 91 12.89 8.25 -6.39
N MET A 92 11.64 7.92 -6.70
CA MET A 92 11.09 8.05 -8.06
C MET A 92 9.55 8.11 -8.05
N PRO A 93 8.91 8.54 -9.15
CA PRO A 93 7.45 8.46 -9.28
C PRO A 93 6.93 7.03 -9.08
N LEU A 94 5.73 6.89 -8.53
CA LEU A 94 5.17 5.58 -8.16
C LEU A 94 5.22 4.55 -9.30
N ASP A 95 4.82 4.92 -10.50
CA ASP A 95 4.78 3.97 -11.62
C ASP A 95 6.18 3.48 -12.00
N LYS A 96 7.20 4.36 -11.90
CA LYS A 96 8.60 3.96 -12.09
C LYS A 96 9.10 3.07 -10.96
N ALA A 97 8.66 3.32 -9.72
CA ALA A 97 9.00 2.47 -8.59
C ALA A 97 8.42 1.05 -8.74
N LEU A 98 7.18 0.94 -9.24
CA LEU A 98 6.54 -0.35 -9.48
C LEU A 98 7.25 -1.14 -10.58
N GLU A 99 7.61 -0.48 -11.68
CA GLU A 99 8.43 -1.10 -12.73
C GLU A 99 9.83 -1.50 -12.23
N TYR A 100 10.47 -0.65 -11.43
CA TYR A 100 11.77 -0.95 -10.82
C TYR A 100 11.70 -2.19 -9.92
N VAL A 101 10.69 -2.28 -9.04
CA VAL A 101 10.48 -3.48 -8.21
C VAL A 101 10.18 -4.71 -9.06
N ALA A 102 9.37 -4.57 -10.12
CA ALA A 102 8.99 -5.70 -10.97
C ALA A 102 10.14 -6.22 -11.86
N SER A 103 11.06 -5.36 -12.25
CA SER A 103 12.15 -5.69 -13.18
C SER A 103 13.43 -6.15 -12.50
N GLU A 104 13.71 -5.70 -11.29
CA GLU A 104 14.96 -6.02 -10.60
C GLU A 104 14.87 -7.33 -9.80
N PRO A 105 15.69 -8.35 -10.13
CA PRO A 105 15.64 -9.65 -9.47
C PRO A 105 15.89 -9.62 -7.96
N ILE A 106 16.61 -8.60 -7.47
CA ILE A 106 16.98 -8.47 -6.05
C ILE A 106 15.76 -8.43 -5.11
N PHE A 107 14.62 -7.93 -5.59
CA PHE A 107 13.38 -7.88 -4.80
C PHE A 107 12.65 -9.22 -4.73
N TRP A 108 12.99 -10.17 -5.60
CA TRP A 108 12.25 -11.42 -5.77
C TRP A 108 13.05 -12.67 -5.36
N ILE A 109 14.24 -12.50 -4.77
CA ILE A 109 15.14 -13.62 -4.39
C ILE A 109 14.45 -14.67 -3.51
N ASN A 110 13.49 -14.26 -2.67
CA ASN A 110 12.79 -15.14 -1.74
C ASN A 110 11.28 -15.25 -2.02
N ALA A 111 10.81 -14.76 -3.18
CA ALA A 111 9.39 -14.65 -3.50
C ALA A 111 8.71 -16.02 -3.65
#